data_AF-A0A449IK57-F1
#
_entry.id   AF-A0A449IK57-F1
#
_cell.length_a   1.000
_cell.length_b   1.000
_cell.length_c   1.000
_cell.angle_alpha   90.00
_cell.angle_beta   90.00
_cell.angle_gamma   90.00
#
_symmetry.space_group_name_H-M   'P 1'
#
loop_
_entity.id
_entity.type
_entity.pdbx_description
1 polymer ?
#
loop_
_entity_poly.entity_id
_entity_poly.type
_entity_poly.pdbx_seq_one_letter_code
_entity_poly.pdbx_strand_id
1 'polypeptide(L)'
;MYKAERAWHLFIHTVKVLHIMSSTIIPWMGGKRRLADRLIPLFPPHECYVEVFAGGGALYFLRPQPAPCEVLNDINGDLMTLYRVVQNHRN
;
A
#
# COMPACT_ATOMS: atom_id res chain seq x y z
N MET A 1 -10.55 -13.27 -29.86
CA MET A 1 -10.56 -11.92 -29.26
C MET A 1 -11.54 -11.88 -28.07
N TYR A 2 -11.38 -12.76 -27.06
CA TYR A 2 -12.27 -12.83 -25.88
C TYR A 2 -11.63 -13.57 -24.68
N LYS A 3 -10.29 -13.48 -24.53
CA LYS A 3 -9.56 -14.15 -23.44
C LYS A 3 -8.49 -13.27 -22.76
N ALA A 4 -8.23 -12.07 -23.30
CA ALA A 4 -7.29 -11.11 -22.74
C ALA A 4 -7.92 -10.16 -21.70
N GLU A 5 -9.25 -10.07 -21.61
CA GLU A 5 -9.93 -9.12 -20.72
C GLU A 5 -9.96 -9.55 -19.25
N ARG A 6 -9.83 -10.84 -18.93
CA ARG A 6 -9.83 -11.30 -17.53
C ARG A 6 -8.50 -11.09 -16.80
N ALA A 7 -7.42 -10.79 -17.51
CA ALA A 7 -6.13 -10.45 -16.89
C ALA A 7 -6.14 -9.02 -16.29
N TRP A 8 -7.04 -8.15 -16.76
CA TRP A 8 -7.14 -6.77 -16.27
C TRP A 8 -7.79 -6.65 -14.89
N HIS A 9 -8.60 -7.64 -14.46
CA HIS A 9 -9.22 -7.64 -13.13
C HIS A 9 -8.24 -7.81 -11.97
N LEU A 10 -7.07 -8.42 -12.22
CA LEU A 10 -5.99 -8.51 -11.23
C LEU A 10 -5.10 -7.26 -11.18
N PHE A 11 -5.14 -6.42 -12.22
CA PHE A 11 -4.40 -5.15 -12.28
C PHE A 11 -5.15 -3.98 -11.63
N ILE A 12 -6.44 -4.12 -11.33
CA ILE A 12 -7.25 -3.03 -10.74
C ILE A 12 -6.94 -2.81 -9.25
N HIS A 13 -6.43 -3.84 -8.56
CA HIS A 13 -6.15 -3.77 -7.12
C HIS A 13 -4.71 -3.35 -6.77
N THR A 14 -3.81 -3.32 -7.75
CA THR A 14 -2.47 -2.79 -7.56
C THR A 14 -2.49 -1.29 -7.73
N VAL A 15 -2.20 -0.57 -6.65
CA VAL A 15 -1.91 0.86 -6.71
C VAL A 15 -0.39 1.00 -6.69
N LYS A 16 0.19 1.57 -7.75
CA LYS A 16 1.50 2.19 -7.66
C LYS A 16 1.29 3.52 -6.93
N VAL A 17 1.35 3.45 -5.61
CA VAL A 17 1.09 4.61 -4.75
C VAL A 17 2.37 5.44 -4.68
N LEU A 18 2.26 6.75 -4.89
CA LEU A 18 3.33 7.69 -4.54
C LEU A 18 3.43 7.72 -3.01
N HIS A 19 4.64 7.57 -2.46
CA HIS A 19 4.81 7.62 -1.02
C HIS A 19 4.28 8.93 -0.44
N ILE A 20 3.38 8.81 0.51
CA ILE A 20 2.75 9.90 1.22
C ILE A 20 3.25 9.83 2.66
N MET A 21 4.11 10.77 3.07
CA MET A 21 4.44 10.92 4.49
C MET A 21 3.18 11.36 5.25
N SER A 22 2.59 10.43 6.01
CA SER A 22 1.38 10.65 6.80
C SER A 22 1.31 9.64 7.94
N SER A 23 0.61 9.96 9.02
CA SER A 23 0.12 8.94 9.94
C SER A 23 -0.88 8.02 9.22
N THR A 24 -1.08 6.80 9.74
CA THR A 24 -2.08 5.86 9.19
C THR A 24 -3.42 6.56 8.98
N ILE A 25 -3.90 6.62 7.73
CA ILE A 25 -5.07 7.42 7.31
C ILE A 25 -6.36 6.96 8.00
N ILE A 26 -6.48 5.66 8.24
CA ILE A 26 -7.65 5.06 8.88
C ILE A 26 -7.22 4.08 9.99
N PRO A 27 -7.98 3.98 11.10
CA PRO A 27 -7.82 2.86 12.03
C PRO A 27 -8.26 1.57 11.33
N TRP A 28 -7.44 0.52 11.46
CA TRP A 28 -7.71 -0.79 10.86
C TRP A 28 -7.43 -1.90 11.87
N MET A 29 -8.32 -2.88 11.96
CA MET A 29 -8.09 -4.07 12.79
C MET A 29 -6.86 -4.84 12.28
N GLY A 30 -5.96 -5.20 13.19
CA GLY A 30 -4.69 -5.84 12.81
C GLY A 30 -3.60 -4.87 12.32
N GLY A 31 -3.80 -3.56 12.47
CA GLY A 31 -2.79 -2.55 12.12
C GLY A 31 -1.46 -2.77 12.84
N LYS A 32 -0.36 -2.89 12.08
CA LYS A 32 0.98 -3.22 12.62
C LYS A 32 1.76 -2.02 13.18
N ARG A 33 1.09 -0.91 13.49
CA ARG A 33 1.76 0.32 13.96
C ARG A 33 2.63 0.07 15.20
N ARG A 34 2.15 -0.70 16.18
CA ARG A 34 2.91 -1.03 17.41
C ARG A 34 4.12 -1.94 17.16
N LEU A 35 4.17 -2.61 16.00
CA LEU A 35 5.26 -3.49 15.61
C LEU A 35 6.22 -2.83 14.61
N ALA A 36 5.90 -1.63 14.11
CA ALA A 36 6.66 -0.96 13.05
C ALA A 36 8.14 -0.79 13.43
N ASP A 37 8.41 -0.29 14.64
CA ASP A 37 9.77 -0.07 15.15
C ASP A 37 10.61 -1.36 15.25
N ARG A 38 9.95 -2.52 15.33
CA ARG A 38 10.62 -3.82 15.38
C ARG A 38 10.76 -4.46 14.00
N LEU A 39 9.79 -4.25 13.11
CA LEU A 39 9.73 -4.90 11.80
C LEU A 39 10.53 -4.14 10.74
N ILE A 40 10.43 -2.81 10.70
CA ILE A 40 11.08 -1.98 9.68
C ILE A 40 12.61 -2.17 9.66
N PRO A 41 13.33 -2.22 10.81
CA PRO A 41 14.77 -2.47 10.79
C PRO A 41 15.19 -3.84 10.24
N LEU A 42 14.25 -4.80 10.16
CA LEU A 42 14.49 -6.13 9.61
C LEU A 42 14.29 -6.19 8.09
N PHE A 43 13.86 -5.09 7.46
CA PHE A 43 13.66 -5.06 6.02
C PHE A 43 15.03 -5.01 5.33
N PRO A 44 15.33 -5.95 4.42
CA PRO A 44 16.58 -5.89 3.66
C PRO A 44 16.56 -4.67 2.73
N PRO A 45 17.73 -4.23 2.22
CA PRO A 45 17.76 -3.27 1.12
C PRO A 45 16.89 -3.76 -0.05
N HIS A 46 16.05 -2.88 -0.58
CA HIS A 46 15.11 -3.22 -1.64
C HIS A 46 14.83 -2.02 -2.53
N GLU A 47 14.62 -2.30 -3.82
CA GLU A 47 14.19 -1.29 -4.80
C GLU A 47 12.67 -1.28 -4.98
N CYS A 48 12.00 -2.35 -4.53
CA CYS A 48 10.56 -2.52 -4.63
C CYS A 48 9.98 -2.93 -3.28
N TYR A 49 9.02 -2.14 -2.78
CA TYR A 49 8.22 -2.49 -1.63
C TYR A 49 6.85 -2.98 -2.06
N VAL A 50 6.43 -4.13 -1.56
CA VAL A 50 5.12 -4.70 -1.86
C VAL A 50 4.40 -5.03 -0.56
N GLU A 51 3.24 -4.42 -0.36
CA GLU A 51 2.35 -4.73 0.76
C GLU A 51 1.06 -5.32 0.19
N VAL A 52 0.99 -6.65 0.19
CA VAL A 52 -0.10 -7.43 -0.43
C VAL A 52 -1.41 -7.37 0.38
N PHE A 53 -1.27 -7.16 1.70
CA PHE A 53 -2.35 -7.08 2.67
C PHE A 53 -2.25 -5.77 3.43
N ALA A 54 -2.51 -4.68 2.73
CA ALA A 54 -2.26 -3.34 3.25
C ALA A 54 -3.02 -3.06 4.55
N GLY A 55 -4.30 -3.42 4.63
CA GLY A 55 -5.18 -2.91 5.67
C GLY A 55 -5.02 -1.39 5.80
N GLY A 56 -4.73 -0.90 7.01
CA GLY A 56 -4.46 0.52 7.25
C GLY A 56 -3.13 1.06 6.67
N GLY A 57 -2.25 0.21 6.11
CA GLY A 57 -1.00 0.63 5.49
C GLY A 57 0.09 1.06 6.49
N ALA A 58 0.05 0.56 7.73
CA ALA A 58 0.91 1.05 8.81
C ALA A 58 2.41 0.99 8.46
N LEU A 59 2.92 -0.12 7.93
CA LEU A 59 4.33 -0.24 7.57
C LEU A 59 4.66 0.57 6.31
N TYR A 60 3.74 0.61 5.34
CA TYR A 60 3.86 1.48 4.17
C TYR A 60 4.12 2.95 4.56
N PHE A 61 3.31 3.51 5.47
CA PHE A 61 3.38 4.92 5.87
C PHE A 61 4.46 5.25 6.92
N LEU A 62 4.83 4.30 7.78
CA LEU A 62 5.76 4.55 8.89
C LEU A 62 7.22 4.26 8.55
N ARG A 63 7.50 3.64 7.40
CA ARG A 63 8.88 3.49 6.93
C ARG A 63 9.51 4.87 6.72
N PRO A 64 10.75 5.07 7.19
CA PRO A 64 11.40 6.38 7.12
C PRO A 64 11.78 6.78 5.69
N GLN A 65 11.96 5.79 4.80
CA GLN A 65 12.34 6.00 3.41
C GLN A 65 11.48 5.12 2.51
N PRO A 66 10.85 5.69 1.47
CA PRO A 66 10.17 4.90 0.46
C PRO A 66 11.14 4.15 -0.43
N ALA A 67 10.67 3.03 -1.00
CA ALA A 67 11.38 2.37 -2.07
C ALA A 67 11.14 3.10 -3.41
N PRO A 68 12.07 3.01 -4.38
CA PRO A 68 11.87 3.53 -5.74
C PRO A 68 10.58 3.05 -6.41
N CYS A 69 10.17 1.82 -6.15
CA CYS A 69 8.89 1.25 -6.57
C CYS A 69 8.09 0.81 -5.34
N GLU A 70 6.84 1.24 -5.23
CA GLU A 70 5.95 0.78 -4.17
C GLU A 70 4.63 0.26 -4.76
N VAL A 71 4.19 -0.87 -4.23
CA VAL A 71 2.96 -1.56 -4.59
C VAL A 71 2.14 -1.75 -3.32
N LEU A 72 0.98 -1.12 -3.28
CA LEU A 72 0.00 -1.29 -2.21
C LEU A 72 -1.21 -2.05 -2.76
N ASN A 73 -1.64 -3.11 -2.05
CA ASN A 73 -2.77 -3.92 -2.43
C ASN A 73 -3.55 -4.41 -1.20
N ASP A 74 -4.85 -4.60 -1.36
CA ASP A 74 -5.72 -5.30 -0.43
C ASP A 74 -6.93 -5.84 -1.22
N ILE A 75 -7.57 -6.89 -0.70
CA ILE A 75 -8.79 -7.43 -1.29
C ILE A 75 -9.98 -6.47 -1.14
N ASN A 76 -9.94 -5.59 -0.15
CA ASN A 76 -10.97 -4.58 0.04
C ASN A 76 -10.86 -3.47 -1.02
N GLY A 77 -11.79 -3.48 -1.98
CA GLY A 77 -11.84 -2.50 -3.08
C GLY A 77 -12.11 -1.06 -2.63
N ASP A 78 -12.93 -0.86 -1.60
CA ASP A 78 -13.23 0.47 -1.05
C ASP A 78 -12.00 1.08 -0.38
N LEU A 79 -11.24 0.26 0.33
CA LEU A 79 -9.96 0.64 0.93
C LEU A 79 -8.94 1.08 -0.15
N MET A 80 -8.80 0.29 -1.21
CA MET A 80 -7.91 0.64 -2.32
C MET A 80 -8.41 1.89 -3.07
N THR A 81 -9.72 2.07 -3.19
CA THR A 81 -10.33 3.29 -3.74
C THR A 81 -10.00 4.51 -2.89
N LEU A 82 -10.11 4.41 -1.56
CA LEU A 82 -9.73 5.48 -0.64
C LEU A 82 -8.27 5.89 -0.83
N TYR A 83 -7.33 4.95 -0.87
CA TYR A 83 -5.92 5.26 -1.08
C TYR A 83 -5.66 5.95 -2.43
N ARG A 84 -6.33 5.51 -3.50
CA ARG A 84 -6.25 6.16 -4.82
C ARG A 84 -6.79 7.59 -4.80
N VAL A 85 -7.92 7.83 -4.13
CA VAL A 85 -8.51 9.17 -4.03
C VAL A 85 -7.61 10.10 -3.24
N VAL A 86 -7.13 9.66 -2.06
CA VAL A 86 -6.20 10.45 -1.24
C VAL A 86 -4.92 10.77 -2.00
N GLN A 87 -4.40 9.83 -2.79
CA GLN A 87 -3.22 10.05 -3.62
C GLN A 87 -3.42 11.16 -4.66
N ASN A 88 -4.60 11.22 -5.30
CA ASN A 88 -4.85 12.12 -6.41
C ASN A 88 -5.43 13.49 -5.99
N HIS A 89 -5.91 13.63 -4.76
CA HIS A 89 -6.66 14.81 -4.30
C HIS A 89 -6.17 15.39 -2.96
N ARG A 90 -4.87 15.32 -2.69
CA ARG A 90 -4.27 15.73 -1.40
C ARG A 90 -4.00 17.24 -1.24
N ASN A 91 -4.70 18.10 -2.00
CA ASN A 91 -4.57 19.56 -1.91
C ASN A 91 -5.26 20.11 -0.67
#